data_AF-A0A1W7D298-F1
#
_entry.id   AF-A0A1W7D298-F1
#
_cell.length_a   1.000
_cell.length_b   1.000
_cell.length_c   1.000
_cell.angle_alpha   90.00
_cell.angle_beta   90.00
_cell.angle_gamma   90.00
#
_symmetry.space_group_name_H-M   'P 1'
#
loop_
_entity.id
_entity.type
_entity.pdbx_description
1 polymer ?
#
loop_
_entity_poly.entity_id
_entity_poly.type
_entity_poly.pdbx_seq_one_letter_code
_entity_poly.pdbx_strand_id
1 'polypeptide(L)'
;MTPDPTAAPTSAQRPAVPPGAARAAGLLLGFAADRLLGDPRRRHPVAGFGAAASALERRVWADSRARGAAYVAVLVGGAALAGRAAARGAGRGPLAHAAVTAAATWVVLGGRSLEREALAVHAHLARGDLPAARQRLTHLVGRDTTGLDEGGIARAVVESVAENTSDAVVAPLVWGAFAGVPGLLGHRAANTLDAMVGHKNPRYERFGWASARLDDALNLPGSRLSGLLAAAAAGTPARARRALATWRADAAAHPSPNAGVVEAAFAGALGVRLGGTNRYGTRTEHRAVLGTGRQARAADIPRAVALARRVDAGAALLAAGAALAGARVAARAQVTARARAPRSPGGPRRTRRRRAG
;
A
#
# COMPACT_ATOMS: atom_id res chain seq x y z
N MET A 1 -37.27 44.08 -37.75
CA MET A 1 -36.31 42.95 -37.67
C MET A 1 -36.25 42.52 -36.22
N THR A 2 -37.09 41.55 -35.87
CA THR A 2 -37.24 41.00 -34.51
C THR A 2 -36.07 40.08 -34.19
N PRO A 3 -35.54 40.09 -32.94
CA PRO A 3 -34.54 39.12 -32.54
C PRO A 3 -35.18 37.73 -32.39
N ASP A 4 -34.49 36.72 -32.90
CA ASP A 4 -34.87 35.31 -32.90
C ASP A 4 -34.82 34.73 -31.46
N PRO A 5 -35.93 34.18 -30.91
CA PRO A 5 -35.98 33.66 -29.55
C PRO A 5 -35.47 32.21 -29.41
N THR A 6 -34.84 31.62 -30.43
CA THR A 6 -34.46 30.19 -30.43
C THR A 6 -33.00 29.88 -30.06
N ALA A 7 -32.31 30.78 -29.36
CA ALA A 7 -31.00 30.47 -28.77
C ALA A 7 -31.16 29.53 -27.56
N ALA A 8 -31.22 28.22 -27.82
CA ALA A 8 -31.14 27.19 -26.79
C ALA A 8 -29.90 27.40 -25.92
N PRO A 9 -30.00 27.29 -24.58
CA PRO A 9 -28.83 27.42 -23.72
C PRO A 9 -27.83 26.32 -24.07
N THR A 10 -26.66 26.75 -24.55
CA THR A 10 -25.48 25.91 -24.70
C THR A 10 -25.31 25.11 -23.41
N SER A 11 -25.44 23.79 -23.50
CA SER A 11 -25.23 22.87 -22.40
C SER A 11 -23.91 23.23 -21.73
N ALA A 12 -23.99 23.82 -20.52
CA ALA A 12 -22.82 24.17 -19.74
C ALA A 12 -22.03 22.88 -19.56
N GLN A 13 -20.94 22.73 -20.31
CA GLN A 13 -20.01 21.61 -20.16
C GLN A 13 -19.56 21.64 -18.70
N ARG A 14 -20.12 20.73 -17.89
CA ARG A 14 -19.66 20.52 -16.52
C ARG A 14 -18.13 20.41 -16.59
N PRO A 15 -17.39 21.24 -15.83
CA PRO A 15 -15.94 21.26 -15.93
C PRO A 15 -15.42 19.85 -15.70
N ALA A 16 -14.71 19.31 -16.69
CA ALA A 16 -14.15 17.97 -16.60
C ALA A 16 -13.20 17.93 -15.39
N VAL A 17 -13.52 17.08 -14.41
CA VAL A 17 -12.66 16.91 -13.24
C VAL A 17 -11.29 16.41 -13.72
N PRO A 18 -10.18 17.06 -13.35
CA PRO A 18 -8.87 16.69 -13.83
C PRO A 18 -8.50 15.27 -13.38
N PRO A 19 -7.72 14.50 -14.16
CA PRO A 19 -7.40 13.10 -13.86
C PRO A 19 -6.82 12.86 -12.46
N GLY A 20 -6.08 13.83 -11.92
CA GLY A 20 -5.56 13.76 -10.54
C GLY A 20 -6.62 13.90 -9.45
N ALA A 21 -7.70 14.66 -9.69
CA ALA A 21 -8.79 14.79 -8.74
C ALA A 21 -9.65 13.52 -8.70
N ALA A 22 -9.90 12.88 -9.85
CA ALA A 22 -10.53 11.57 -9.90
C ALA A 22 -9.70 10.49 -9.16
N ARG A 23 -8.37 10.48 -9.37
CA ARG A 23 -7.45 9.60 -8.64
C ARG A 23 -7.49 9.85 -7.13
N ALA A 24 -7.36 11.10 -6.71
CA ALA A 24 -7.38 11.48 -5.29
C ALA A 24 -8.70 11.07 -4.61
N ALA A 25 -9.83 11.37 -5.25
CA ALA A 25 -11.15 10.95 -4.76
C ALA A 25 -11.24 9.42 -4.67
N GLY A 26 -10.75 8.70 -5.70
CA GLY A 26 -10.72 7.25 -5.70
C GLY A 26 -9.90 6.66 -4.55
N LEU A 27 -8.69 7.16 -4.31
CA LEU A 27 -7.85 6.71 -3.19
C LEU A 27 -8.56 6.91 -1.84
N LEU A 28 -9.19 8.07 -1.61
CA LEU A 28 -9.91 8.36 -0.37
C LEU A 28 -11.17 7.52 -0.22
N LEU A 29 -11.94 7.34 -1.28
CA LEU A 29 -13.16 6.53 -1.26
C LEU A 29 -12.85 5.05 -1.05
N GLY A 30 -11.81 4.52 -1.69
CA GLY A 30 -11.36 3.14 -1.49
C GLY A 30 -10.80 2.92 -0.08
N PHE A 31 -10.06 3.88 0.45
CA PHE A 31 -9.64 3.87 1.86
C PHE A 31 -10.84 3.87 2.81
N ALA A 32 -11.81 4.75 2.60
CA ALA A 32 -13.04 4.77 3.40
C ALA A 32 -13.82 3.44 3.30
N ALA A 33 -13.88 2.84 2.11
CA ALA A 33 -14.49 1.53 1.91
C ALA A 33 -13.76 0.42 2.68
N ASP A 34 -12.42 0.39 2.70
CA ASP A 34 -11.67 -0.54 3.57
C ASP A 34 -12.03 -0.33 5.04
N ARG A 35 -12.06 0.92 5.52
CA ARG A 35 -12.40 1.22 6.92
C ARG A 35 -13.81 0.76 7.31
N LEU A 36 -14.78 0.90 6.42
CA LEU A 36 -16.20 0.58 6.67
C LEU A 36 -16.51 -0.90 6.45
N LEU A 37 -16.04 -1.48 5.36
CA LEU A 37 -16.38 -2.84 4.91
C LEU A 37 -15.29 -3.84 5.31
N GLY A 38 -14.03 -3.43 5.22
CA GLY A 38 -12.85 -4.28 5.21
C GLY A 38 -12.89 -5.30 4.07
N ASP A 39 -12.12 -6.38 4.25
CA ASP A 39 -12.03 -7.43 3.23
C ASP A 39 -13.34 -8.19 2.99
N PRO A 40 -13.67 -8.53 1.73
CA PRO A 40 -14.81 -9.37 1.41
C PRO A 40 -14.64 -10.80 1.97
N ARG A 41 -15.67 -11.31 2.65
CA ARG A 41 -15.66 -12.66 3.26
C ARG A 41 -15.61 -13.81 2.24
N ARG A 42 -16.11 -13.58 1.02
CA ARG A 42 -16.19 -14.57 -0.06
C ARG A 42 -15.64 -13.96 -1.34
N ARG A 43 -15.03 -14.79 -2.19
CA ARG A 43 -14.44 -14.38 -3.49
C ARG A 43 -13.48 -13.20 -3.34
N HIS A 44 -12.61 -13.26 -2.33
CA HIS A 44 -11.62 -12.23 -2.07
C HIS A 44 -10.65 -12.10 -3.25
N PRO A 45 -10.54 -10.94 -3.94
CA PRO A 45 -9.74 -10.85 -5.16
C PRO A 45 -8.27 -11.20 -4.96
N VAL A 46 -7.67 -10.76 -3.83
CA VAL A 46 -6.30 -11.14 -3.46
C VAL A 46 -6.14 -12.65 -3.24
N ALA A 47 -7.12 -13.32 -2.62
CA ALA A 47 -7.09 -14.78 -2.46
C ALA A 47 -7.25 -15.49 -3.81
N GLY A 48 -8.06 -14.95 -4.72
CA GLY A 48 -8.18 -15.45 -6.10
C GLY A 48 -6.85 -15.32 -6.87
N PHE A 49 -6.17 -14.18 -6.73
CA PHE A 49 -4.81 -14.00 -7.25
C PHE A 49 -3.84 -15.01 -6.64
N GLY A 50 -3.87 -15.21 -5.32
CA GLY A 50 -3.05 -16.21 -4.63
C GLY A 50 -3.30 -17.63 -5.14
N ALA A 51 -4.56 -18.01 -5.37
CA ALA A 51 -4.89 -19.32 -5.95
C ALA A 51 -4.33 -19.49 -7.37
N ALA A 52 -4.44 -18.46 -8.21
CA ALA A 52 -3.86 -18.47 -9.56
C ALA A 52 -2.32 -18.53 -9.52
N ALA A 53 -1.72 -17.77 -8.60
CA ALA A 53 -0.28 -17.76 -8.35
C ALA A 53 0.22 -19.15 -7.92
N SER A 54 -0.41 -19.79 -6.92
CA SER A 54 -0.07 -21.17 -6.51
C SER A 54 -0.28 -22.18 -7.64
N ALA A 55 -1.31 -22.02 -8.47
CA ALA A 55 -1.54 -22.91 -9.61
C ALA A 55 -0.42 -22.79 -10.66
N LEU A 56 0.05 -21.56 -10.92
CA LEU A 56 1.18 -21.32 -11.81
C LEU A 56 2.48 -21.84 -11.19
N GLU A 57 2.72 -21.56 -9.91
CA GLU A 57 3.90 -22.00 -9.16
C GLU A 57 4.08 -23.52 -9.29
N ARG A 58 3.03 -24.31 -9.06
CA ARG A 58 3.09 -25.77 -9.21
C ARG A 58 3.55 -26.25 -10.59
N ARG A 59 3.31 -25.47 -11.64
CA ARG A 59 3.68 -25.81 -13.03
C ARG A 59 5.08 -25.33 -13.40
N VAL A 60 5.48 -24.17 -12.90
CA VAL A 60 6.74 -23.52 -13.33
C VAL A 60 7.87 -23.67 -12.31
N TRP A 61 7.56 -24.13 -11.09
CA TRP A 61 8.54 -24.27 -10.02
C TRP A 61 9.75 -25.08 -10.48
N ALA A 62 10.91 -24.54 -10.16
CA ALA A 62 12.18 -25.23 -10.16
C ALA A 62 13.09 -24.47 -9.21
N ASP A 63 14.14 -25.14 -8.73
CA ASP A 63 15.20 -24.49 -7.97
C ASP A 63 16.05 -23.58 -8.88
N SER A 64 15.49 -22.43 -9.27
CA SER A 64 16.06 -21.52 -10.26
C SER A 64 15.57 -20.09 -10.06
N ARG A 65 16.52 -19.16 -9.99
CA ARG A 65 16.24 -17.71 -9.94
C ARG A 65 15.55 -17.22 -11.21
N ALA A 66 15.90 -17.76 -12.38
CA ALA A 66 15.32 -17.33 -13.66
C ALA A 66 13.83 -17.69 -13.76
N ARG A 67 13.46 -18.92 -13.38
CA ARG A 67 12.04 -19.34 -13.34
C ARG A 67 11.25 -18.56 -12.29
N GLY A 68 11.84 -18.30 -11.13
CA GLY A 68 11.28 -17.42 -10.12
C GLY A 68 11.04 -15.99 -10.61
N ALA A 69 12.02 -15.39 -11.29
CA ALA A 69 11.90 -14.06 -11.87
C ALA A 69 10.81 -13.99 -12.95
N ALA A 70 10.74 -15.00 -13.83
CA ALA A 70 9.69 -15.09 -14.84
C ALA A 70 8.29 -15.22 -14.20
N TYR A 71 8.16 -16.05 -13.17
CA TYR A 71 6.94 -16.21 -12.38
C TYR A 71 6.45 -14.87 -11.80
N VAL A 72 7.34 -14.13 -11.14
CA VAL A 72 7.04 -12.79 -10.60
C VAL A 72 6.69 -11.81 -11.70
N ALA A 73 7.47 -11.77 -12.79
CA ALA A 73 7.24 -10.83 -13.89
C ALA A 73 5.87 -11.04 -14.55
N VAL A 74 5.46 -12.30 -14.78
CA VAL A 74 4.15 -12.64 -15.34
C VAL A 74 3.03 -12.21 -14.42
N LEU A 75 3.11 -12.51 -13.12
CA LEU A 75 2.01 -12.26 -12.19
C LEU A 75 1.90 -10.78 -11.79
N VAL A 76 3.02 -10.12 -11.45
CA VAL A 76 3.04 -8.70 -11.11
C VAL A 76 2.77 -7.85 -12.35
N GLY A 77 3.42 -8.17 -13.47
CA GLY A 77 3.18 -7.50 -14.76
C GLY A 77 1.74 -7.69 -15.23
N GLY A 78 1.20 -8.91 -15.12
CA GLY A 78 -0.20 -9.21 -15.42
C GLY A 78 -1.18 -8.40 -14.58
N ALA A 79 -0.96 -8.31 -13.26
CA ALA A 79 -1.80 -7.50 -12.36
C ALA A 79 -1.74 -6.00 -12.71
N ALA A 80 -0.54 -5.46 -12.98
CA ALA A 80 -0.37 -4.07 -13.37
C ALA A 80 -1.02 -3.77 -14.73
N LEU A 81 -0.90 -4.68 -15.70
CA LEU A 81 -1.53 -4.58 -17.02
C LEU A 81 -3.06 -4.67 -16.93
N ALA A 82 -3.59 -5.58 -16.11
CA ALA A 82 -5.02 -5.64 -15.83
C ALA A 82 -5.52 -4.33 -15.19
N GLY A 83 -4.77 -3.78 -14.24
CA GLY A 83 -5.08 -2.47 -13.66
C GLY A 83 -5.05 -1.34 -14.68
N ARG A 84 -4.11 -1.39 -15.64
CA ARG A 84 -4.04 -0.42 -16.74
C ARG A 84 -5.22 -0.57 -17.69
N ALA A 85 -5.61 -1.80 -18.02
CA ALA A 85 -6.76 -2.08 -18.87
C ALA A 85 -8.05 -1.59 -18.20
N ALA A 86 -8.26 -1.87 -16.92
CA ALA A 86 -9.39 -1.37 -16.14
C ALA A 86 -9.45 0.17 -16.12
N ALA A 87 -8.30 0.81 -15.88
CA ALA A 87 -8.23 2.27 -15.91
C ALA A 87 -8.56 2.85 -17.29
N ARG A 88 -8.14 2.22 -18.40
CA ARG A 88 -8.50 2.66 -19.75
C ARG A 88 -9.97 2.38 -20.08
N GLY A 89 -10.51 1.25 -19.62
CA GLY A 89 -11.91 0.85 -19.82
C GLY A 89 -12.91 1.77 -19.13
N ALA A 90 -12.49 2.51 -18.10
CA ALA A 90 -13.31 3.55 -17.46
C ALA A 90 -13.71 4.71 -18.39
N GLY A 91 -13.15 4.78 -19.61
CA GLY A 91 -13.47 5.81 -20.60
C GLY A 91 -12.90 7.18 -20.21
N ARG A 92 -13.62 8.26 -20.59
CA ARG A 92 -13.19 9.66 -20.31
C ARG A 92 -13.89 10.27 -19.09
N GLY A 93 -14.81 9.54 -18.47
CA GLY A 93 -15.61 10.05 -17.35
C GLY A 93 -14.81 10.10 -16.05
N PRO A 94 -14.70 11.25 -15.37
CA PRO A 94 -13.94 11.33 -14.13
C PRO A 94 -14.54 10.50 -12.99
N LEU A 95 -15.87 10.35 -12.94
CA LEU A 95 -16.54 9.51 -11.96
C LEU A 95 -16.19 8.03 -12.15
N ALA A 96 -16.14 7.55 -13.40
CA ALA A 96 -15.74 6.18 -13.70
C ALA A 96 -14.28 5.93 -13.31
N HIS A 97 -13.37 6.86 -13.60
CA HIS A 97 -11.99 6.78 -13.14
C HIS A 97 -11.86 6.76 -11.60
N ALA A 98 -12.62 7.60 -10.91
CA ALA A 98 -12.65 7.61 -9.45
C ALA A 98 -13.20 6.29 -8.90
N ALA A 99 -14.27 5.75 -9.48
CA ALA A 99 -14.87 4.48 -9.07
C ALA A 99 -13.92 3.29 -9.28
N VAL A 100 -13.25 3.19 -10.44
CA VAL A 100 -12.26 2.12 -10.68
C VAL A 100 -11.06 2.25 -9.74
N THR A 101 -10.61 3.48 -9.48
CA THR A 101 -9.53 3.72 -8.50
C THR A 101 -9.98 3.34 -7.09
N ALA A 102 -11.18 3.72 -6.67
CA ALA A 102 -11.73 3.36 -5.36
C ALA A 102 -11.89 1.85 -5.19
N ALA A 103 -12.43 1.16 -6.19
CA ALA A 103 -12.54 -0.29 -6.18
C ALA A 103 -11.17 -0.96 -6.08
N ALA A 104 -10.20 -0.53 -6.90
CA ALA A 104 -8.84 -1.06 -6.83
C ALA A 104 -8.19 -0.78 -5.48
N THR A 105 -8.32 0.44 -4.94
CA THR A 105 -7.81 0.79 -3.61
C THR A 105 -8.44 -0.09 -2.53
N TRP A 106 -9.76 -0.19 -2.48
CA TRP A 106 -10.43 -1.06 -1.51
C TRP A 106 -9.97 -2.52 -1.58
N VAL A 107 -9.79 -3.05 -2.79
CA VAL A 107 -9.34 -4.43 -3.01
C VAL A 107 -7.91 -4.69 -2.51
N VAL A 108 -7.02 -3.71 -2.59
CA VAL A 108 -5.61 -3.90 -2.24
C VAL A 108 -5.28 -3.56 -0.79
N LEU A 109 -6.08 -2.70 -0.15
CA LEU A 109 -5.87 -2.35 1.24
C LEU A 109 -6.33 -3.48 2.17
N GLY A 110 -5.68 -3.61 3.32
CA GLY A 110 -6.02 -4.60 4.35
C GLY A 110 -6.05 -4.05 5.78
N GLY A 111 -6.12 -2.73 5.94
CA GLY A 111 -5.97 -2.06 7.24
C GLY A 111 -7.08 -2.43 8.23
N ARG A 112 -8.33 -2.51 7.76
CA ARG A 112 -9.44 -2.93 8.62
C ARG A 112 -9.36 -4.39 9.04
N SER A 113 -8.88 -5.28 8.18
CA SER A 113 -8.68 -6.69 8.54
C SER A 113 -7.56 -6.87 9.56
N LEU A 114 -6.41 -6.22 9.35
CA LEU A 114 -5.30 -6.21 10.29
C LEU A 114 -5.74 -5.79 11.70
N GLU A 115 -6.52 -4.71 11.77
CA GLU A 115 -7.09 -4.23 13.02
C GLU A 115 -7.99 -5.28 13.71
N ARG A 116 -8.90 -5.91 12.95
CA ARG A 116 -9.82 -6.92 13.50
C ARG A 116 -9.06 -8.12 14.06
N GLU A 117 -8.03 -8.58 13.35
CA GLU A 117 -7.19 -9.69 13.81
C GLU A 117 -6.42 -9.33 15.08
N ALA A 118 -5.77 -8.16 15.11
CA ALA A 118 -5.04 -7.68 16.29
C ALA A 118 -5.95 -7.54 17.53
N LEU A 119 -7.14 -6.95 17.36
CA LEU A 119 -8.10 -6.78 18.45
C LEU A 119 -8.74 -8.11 18.90
N ALA A 120 -8.88 -9.09 18.00
CA ALA A 120 -9.33 -10.43 18.37
C ALA A 120 -8.31 -11.12 19.29
N VAL A 121 -7.00 -11.05 18.97
CA VAL A 121 -5.95 -11.55 19.87
C VAL A 121 -5.99 -10.83 21.21
N HIS A 122 -6.11 -9.50 21.19
CA HIS A 122 -6.24 -8.71 22.43
C HIS A 122 -7.43 -9.15 23.29
N ALA A 123 -8.58 -9.44 22.70
CA ALA A 123 -9.77 -9.88 23.42
C ALA A 123 -9.59 -11.25 24.11
N HIS A 124 -8.77 -12.15 23.55
CA HIS A 124 -8.41 -13.39 24.25
C HIS A 124 -7.46 -13.12 25.43
N LEU A 125 -6.45 -12.27 25.23
CA LEU A 125 -5.52 -11.88 26.31
C LEU A 125 -6.24 -11.17 27.47
N ALA A 126 -7.19 -10.28 27.17
CA ALA A 126 -7.97 -9.57 28.18
C ALA A 126 -8.83 -10.51 29.05
N ARG A 127 -9.13 -11.72 28.56
CA ARG A 127 -9.87 -12.77 29.29
C ARG A 127 -8.94 -13.82 29.93
N GLY A 128 -7.62 -13.67 29.83
CA GLY A 128 -6.64 -14.64 30.33
C GLY A 128 -6.54 -15.93 29.48
N ASP A 129 -7.14 -15.97 28.29
CA ASP A 129 -7.18 -17.15 27.43
C ASP A 129 -5.95 -17.20 26.50
N LEU A 130 -4.80 -17.58 27.07
CA LEU A 130 -3.54 -17.71 26.34
C LEU A 130 -3.59 -18.75 25.20
N PRO A 131 -4.18 -19.95 25.37
CA PRO A 131 -4.28 -20.92 24.27
C PRO A 131 -5.00 -20.36 23.05
N ALA A 132 -6.16 -19.73 23.22
CA ALA A 132 -6.88 -19.14 22.09
C ALA A 132 -6.16 -17.93 21.51
N ALA A 133 -5.48 -17.13 22.33
CA ALA A 133 -4.66 -16.01 21.85
C ALA A 133 -3.51 -16.50 20.96
N ARG A 134 -2.81 -17.58 21.34
CA ARG A 134 -1.74 -18.21 20.53
C ARG A 134 -2.26 -18.78 19.22
N GLN A 135 -3.43 -19.44 19.26
CA GLN A 135 -4.07 -19.97 18.06
C GLN A 135 -4.44 -18.83 17.11
N ARG A 136 -5.10 -17.79 17.61
CA ARG A 136 -5.51 -16.63 16.80
C ARG A 136 -4.31 -15.87 16.24
N LEU A 137 -3.21 -15.78 16.99
CA LEU A 137 -1.98 -15.11 16.57
C LEU A 137 -1.38 -15.71 15.28
N THR A 138 -1.60 -17.00 15.00
CA THR A 138 -1.12 -17.65 13.76
C THR A 138 -1.69 -17.02 12.48
N HIS A 139 -2.78 -16.26 12.59
CA HIS A 139 -3.35 -15.52 11.46
C HIS A 139 -2.56 -14.24 11.12
N LEU A 140 -1.67 -13.79 12.03
CA LEU A 140 -0.86 -12.58 11.88
C LEU A 140 0.62 -12.86 11.67
N VAL A 141 1.13 -14.00 12.17
CA VAL A 141 2.55 -14.34 12.12
C VAL A 141 2.76 -15.72 11.53
N GLY A 142 3.83 -15.87 10.75
CA GLY A 142 4.32 -17.17 10.26
C GLY A 142 5.27 -17.90 11.22
N ARG A 143 5.50 -17.35 12.43
CA ARG A 143 6.38 -17.95 13.46
C ARG A 143 5.61 -18.87 14.38
N ASP A 144 6.32 -19.79 15.02
CA ASP A 144 5.76 -20.65 16.06
C ASP A 144 5.27 -19.79 17.23
N THR A 145 3.99 -19.95 17.57
CA THR A 145 3.33 -19.24 18.67
C THR A 145 3.23 -20.10 19.93
N THR A 146 3.63 -21.37 19.83
CA THR A 146 3.61 -22.33 20.94
C THR A 146 4.56 -21.86 22.03
N GLY A 147 4.06 -21.82 23.27
CA GLY A 147 4.86 -21.41 24.43
C GLY A 147 5.07 -19.90 24.59
N LEU A 148 4.55 -19.04 23.70
CA LEU A 148 4.60 -17.59 23.92
C LEU A 148 3.77 -17.20 25.15
N ASP A 149 4.36 -16.46 26.08
CA ASP A 149 3.63 -15.82 27.17
C ASP A 149 2.84 -14.60 26.68
N GLU A 150 2.10 -13.93 27.57
CA GLU A 150 1.30 -12.74 27.22
C GLU A 150 2.17 -11.66 26.56
N GLY A 151 3.38 -11.42 27.09
CA GLY A 151 4.31 -10.43 26.56
C GLY A 151 4.80 -10.78 25.16
N GLY A 152 5.12 -12.05 24.91
CA GLY A 152 5.52 -12.56 23.60
C GLY A 152 4.41 -12.47 22.56
N ILE A 153 3.16 -12.73 22.95
CA ILE A 153 1.98 -12.55 22.09
C ILE A 153 1.77 -11.07 21.80
N ALA A 154 1.77 -10.21 22.82
CA ALA A 154 1.60 -8.76 22.64
C ALA A 154 2.67 -8.16 21.74
N ARG A 155 3.94 -8.54 21.95
CA ARG A 155 5.06 -8.15 21.10
C ARG A 155 4.81 -8.57 19.65
N ALA A 156 4.42 -9.83 19.42
CA ALA A 156 4.11 -10.37 18.09
C ALA A 156 3.04 -9.55 17.36
N VAL A 157 1.94 -9.24 18.06
CA VAL A 157 0.86 -8.46 17.47
C VAL A 157 1.32 -7.03 17.14
N VAL A 158 2.09 -6.38 18.03
CA VAL A 158 2.59 -5.02 17.78
C VAL A 158 3.57 -4.99 16.60
N GLU A 159 4.47 -5.98 16.48
CA GLU A 159 5.36 -6.17 15.33
C GLU A 159 4.54 -6.32 14.03
N SER A 160 3.60 -7.27 14.00
CA SER A 160 2.74 -7.50 12.84
C SER A 160 1.90 -6.29 12.46
N VAL A 161 1.35 -5.56 13.44
CA VAL A 161 0.59 -4.33 13.18
C VAL A 161 1.50 -3.27 12.55
N ALA A 162 2.72 -3.07 13.07
CA ALA A 162 3.64 -2.09 12.52
C ALA A 162 4.04 -2.43 11.08
N GLU A 163 4.52 -3.65 10.83
CA GLU A 163 4.94 -4.12 9.51
C GLU A 163 3.78 -4.03 8.49
N ASN A 164 2.62 -4.63 8.81
CA ASN A 164 1.49 -4.67 7.87
C ASN A 164 0.80 -3.32 7.69
N THR A 165 0.96 -2.35 8.60
CA THR A 165 0.50 -0.97 8.35
C THR A 165 1.22 -0.40 7.12
N SER A 166 2.54 -0.62 7.01
CA SER A 166 3.29 -0.24 5.82
C SER A 166 2.82 -1.02 4.59
N ASP A 167 2.79 -2.33 4.69
CA ASP A 167 2.71 -3.17 3.50
C ASP A 167 1.29 -3.30 2.95
N ALA A 168 0.29 -3.32 3.84
CA ALA A 168 -1.11 -3.48 3.47
C ALA A 168 -1.86 -2.15 3.32
N VAL A 169 -1.27 -1.01 3.68
CA VAL A 169 -1.95 0.29 3.58
C VAL A 169 -1.06 1.37 2.95
N VAL A 170 0.05 1.73 3.58
CA VAL A 170 0.82 2.90 3.17
C VAL A 170 1.50 2.69 1.81
N ALA A 171 2.18 1.56 1.58
CA ALA A 171 2.86 1.27 0.33
C ALA A 171 1.90 1.19 -0.87
N PRO A 172 0.74 0.48 -0.79
CA PRO A 172 -0.26 0.53 -1.86
C PRO A 172 -0.73 1.96 -2.16
N LEU A 173 -0.99 2.78 -1.14
CA LEU A 173 -1.42 4.18 -1.33
C LEU A 173 -0.34 5.04 -2.00
N VAL A 174 0.93 4.83 -1.65
CA VAL A 174 2.08 5.47 -2.32
C VAL A 174 2.09 5.13 -3.81
N TRP A 175 2.03 3.84 -4.16
CA TRP A 175 2.01 3.41 -5.57
C TRP A 175 0.74 3.82 -6.30
N GLY A 176 -0.40 3.88 -5.61
CA GLY A 176 -1.65 4.42 -6.12
C GLY A 176 -1.56 5.91 -6.44
N ALA A 177 -0.89 6.71 -5.61
CA ALA A 177 -0.67 8.12 -5.88
C ALA A 177 0.18 8.35 -7.13
N PHE A 178 1.28 7.60 -7.27
CA PHE A 178 2.22 7.78 -8.38
C PHE A 178 1.75 7.11 -9.68
N ALA A 179 1.42 5.82 -9.63
CA ALA A 179 1.11 5.00 -10.80
C ALA A 179 -0.39 4.70 -10.99
N GLY A 180 -1.26 5.12 -10.08
CA GLY A 180 -2.71 4.88 -10.16
C GLY A 180 -3.08 3.40 -9.96
N VAL A 181 -4.15 2.96 -10.62
CA VAL A 181 -4.65 1.57 -10.56
C VAL A 181 -3.58 0.52 -10.90
N PRO A 182 -2.73 0.68 -11.94
CA PRO A 182 -1.61 -0.22 -12.17
C PRO A 182 -0.65 -0.36 -10.97
N GLY A 183 -0.37 0.76 -10.28
CA GLY A 183 0.50 0.78 -9.10
C GLY A 183 -0.13 0.05 -7.92
N LEU A 184 -1.42 0.30 -7.66
CA LEU A 184 -2.18 -0.38 -6.60
C LEU A 184 -2.13 -1.90 -6.79
N LEU A 185 -2.54 -2.39 -7.96
CA LEU A 185 -2.63 -3.83 -8.22
C LEU A 185 -1.25 -4.48 -8.35
N GLY A 186 -0.28 -3.80 -8.97
CA GLY A 186 1.09 -4.30 -9.13
C GLY A 186 1.81 -4.44 -7.78
N HIS A 187 1.73 -3.43 -6.92
CA HIS A 187 2.30 -3.52 -5.57
C HIS A 187 1.65 -4.63 -4.76
N ARG A 188 0.31 -4.71 -4.74
CA ARG A 188 -0.39 -5.76 -4.00
C ARG A 188 -0.04 -7.16 -4.50
N ALA A 189 0.10 -7.33 -5.81
CA ALA A 189 0.56 -8.58 -6.39
C ALA A 189 1.97 -8.93 -5.89
N ALA A 190 2.93 -8.02 -5.97
CA ALA A 190 4.30 -8.25 -5.49
C ALA A 190 4.34 -8.64 -4.00
N ASN A 191 3.61 -7.91 -3.17
CA ASN A 191 3.50 -8.19 -1.74
C ASN A 191 2.84 -9.54 -1.43
N THR A 192 1.80 -9.90 -2.18
CA THR A 192 1.17 -11.20 -2.04
C THR A 192 2.13 -12.33 -2.45
N LEU A 193 2.91 -12.15 -3.51
CA LEU A 193 3.89 -13.16 -3.93
C LEU A 193 5.02 -13.32 -2.91
N ASP A 194 5.49 -12.22 -2.30
CA ASP A 194 6.49 -12.33 -1.23
C ASP A 194 5.97 -13.13 -0.03
N ALA A 195 4.75 -12.87 0.40
CA ALA A 195 4.10 -13.65 1.47
C ALA A 195 3.90 -15.14 1.12
N MET A 196 3.90 -15.52 -0.16
CA MET A 196 3.70 -16.89 -0.61
C MET A 196 4.99 -17.65 -0.88
N VAL A 197 5.96 -17.00 -1.55
CA VAL A 197 7.19 -17.65 -2.04
C VAL A 197 8.46 -16.91 -1.62
N GLY A 198 8.39 -15.80 -0.89
CA GLY A 198 9.56 -15.02 -0.43
C GLY A 198 10.30 -15.61 0.77
N HIS A 199 9.81 -16.72 1.33
CA HIS A 199 10.38 -17.33 2.54
C HIS A 199 11.81 -17.84 2.33
N LYS A 200 12.66 -17.62 3.34
CA LYS A 200 14.03 -18.15 3.39
C LYS A 200 14.04 -19.61 3.84
N ASN A 201 13.65 -20.51 2.94
CA ASN A 201 13.68 -21.96 3.13
C ASN A 201 14.24 -22.68 1.89
N PRO A 202 14.64 -23.96 1.98
CA PRO A 202 15.27 -24.68 0.87
C PRO A 202 14.43 -24.73 -0.42
N ARG A 203 13.09 -24.69 -0.32
CA ARG A 203 12.19 -24.72 -1.49
C ARG A 203 12.19 -23.40 -2.25
N TYR A 204 12.31 -22.27 -1.53
CA TYR A 204 12.09 -20.94 -2.07
C TYR A 204 13.33 -20.06 -2.12
N GLU A 205 14.47 -20.49 -1.58
CA GLU A 205 15.70 -19.69 -1.54
C GLU A 205 16.10 -19.12 -2.91
N ARG A 206 16.03 -19.93 -3.97
CA ARG A 206 16.34 -19.48 -5.34
C ARG A 206 15.10 -19.03 -6.11
N PHE A 207 14.00 -19.78 -6.03
CA PHE A 207 12.77 -19.46 -6.77
C PHE A 207 12.10 -18.17 -6.27
N GLY A 208 12.04 -17.97 -4.94
CA GLY A 208 11.44 -16.83 -4.28
C GLY A 208 12.25 -15.54 -4.30
N TRP A 209 13.55 -15.64 -4.63
CA TRP A 209 14.50 -14.53 -4.53
C TRP A 209 14.03 -13.25 -5.23
N ALA A 210 13.50 -13.37 -6.45
CA ALA A 210 13.03 -12.21 -7.20
C ALA A 210 11.79 -11.57 -6.56
N SER A 211 10.93 -12.37 -5.93
CA SER A 211 9.73 -11.89 -5.23
C SER A 211 10.12 -11.05 -4.02
N ALA A 212 10.99 -11.59 -3.16
CA ALA A 212 11.47 -10.90 -1.97
C ALA A 212 12.21 -9.61 -2.29
N ARG A 213 13.07 -9.62 -3.31
CA ARG A 213 13.80 -8.40 -3.73
C ARG A 213 12.89 -7.34 -4.32
N LEU A 214 11.89 -7.74 -5.11
CA LEU A 214 10.93 -6.81 -5.68
C LEU A 214 10.05 -6.20 -4.58
N ASP A 215 9.54 -7.00 -3.66
CA ASP A 215 8.75 -6.50 -2.53
C ASP A 215 9.58 -5.54 -1.66
N ASP A 216 10.80 -5.92 -1.28
CA ASP A 216 11.71 -5.05 -0.53
C ASP A 216 11.90 -3.68 -1.21
N ALA A 217 12.08 -3.68 -2.53
CA ALA A 217 12.26 -2.45 -3.30
C ALA A 217 10.96 -1.61 -3.37
N LEU A 218 9.81 -2.26 -3.58
CA LEU A 218 8.53 -1.57 -3.70
C LEU A 218 8.01 -1.04 -2.35
N ASN A 219 8.33 -1.70 -1.24
CA ASN A 219 7.97 -1.26 0.11
C ASN A 219 8.95 -0.22 0.69
N LEU A 220 10.06 0.07 0.01
CA LEU A 220 11.02 1.08 0.45
C LEU A 220 10.36 2.45 0.72
N PRO A 221 9.66 3.10 -0.23
CA PRO A 221 9.03 4.40 0.05
C PRO A 221 7.90 4.31 1.09
N GLY A 222 7.11 3.23 1.08
CA GLY A 222 5.97 3.03 1.97
C GLY A 222 6.39 2.90 3.45
N SER A 223 7.44 2.13 3.72
CA SER A 223 7.97 1.93 5.07
C SER A 223 8.57 3.21 5.66
N ARG A 224 9.30 4.02 4.87
CA ARG A 224 9.84 5.31 5.34
C ARG A 224 8.70 6.29 5.64
N LEU A 225 7.71 6.37 4.76
CA LEU A 225 6.53 7.19 5.00
C LEU A 225 5.79 6.74 6.27
N SER A 226 5.63 5.43 6.46
CA SER A 226 5.00 4.84 7.65
C SER A 226 5.75 5.22 8.93
N GLY A 227 7.08 5.11 8.94
CA GLY A 227 7.91 5.52 10.08
C GLY A 227 7.79 7.01 10.42
N LEU A 228 7.77 7.87 9.40
CA LEU A 228 7.59 9.33 9.59
C LEU A 228 6.19 9.66 10.11
N LEU A 229 5.16 9.04 9.55
CA LEU A 229 3.78 9.21 9.99
C LEU A 229 3.58 8.66 11.41
N ALA A 230 4.22 7.55 11.78
CA ALA A 230 4.17 7.01 13.13
C ALA A 230 4.78 7.99 14.14
N ALA A 231 5.91 8.62 13.80
CA ALA A 231 6.50 9.68 14.62
C ALA A 231 5.57 10.89 14.74
N ALA A 232 4.98 11.36 13.63
CA ALA A 232 4.05 12.48 13.63
C ALA A 232 2.77 12.19 14.44
N ALA A 233 2.27 10.95 14.38
CA ALA A 233 1.06 10.50 15.06
C ALA A 233 1.27 10.04 16.51
N ALA A 234 2.51 10.12 17.03
CA ALA A 234 2.89 9.66 18.36
C ALA A 234 2.22 10.45 19.52
N GLY A 235 1.58 11.58 19.20
CA GLY A 235 0.72 12.37 20.09
C GLY A 235 1.43 13.40 20.95
N THR A 236 2.75 13.30 21.16
CA THR A 236 3.54 14.35 21.83
C THR A 236 4.90 14.52 21.16
N PRO A 237 5.52 15.73 21.24
CA PRO A 237 6.85 15.96 20.69
C PRO A 237 7.93 15.01 21.24
N ALA A 238 7.86 14.67 22.53
CA ALA A 238 8.81 13.74 23.15
C ALA A 238 8.69 12.32 22.58
N ARG A 239 7.46 11.82 22.36
CA ARG A 239 7.24 10.50 21.75
C ARG A 239 7.64 10.48 20.27
N ALA A 240 7.39 11.58 19.55
CA ALA A 240 7.81 11.74 18.16
C ALA A 240 9.34 11.69 18.02
N ARG A 241 10.07 12.44 18.86
CA ARG A 241 11.54 12.40 18.91
C ARG A 241 12.06 11.01 19.23
N ARG A 242 11.43 10.31 20.18
CA ARG A 242 11.80 8.93 20.53
C ARG A 242 11.57 7.96 19.36
N ALA A 243 10.44 8.05 18.65
CA ALA A 243 10.18 7.24 17.46
C ALA A 243 11.29 7.40 16.39
N LEU A 244 11.68 8.65 16.10
CA LEU A 244 12.76 8.93 15.14
C LEU A 244 14.14 8.49 15.65
N ALA A 245 14.42 8.67 16.94
CA ALA A 245 15.68 8.23 17.54
C ALA A 245 15.80 6.70 17.50
N THR A 246 14.75 5.98 17.86
CA THR A 246 14.68 4.50 17.81
C THR A 246 14.83 3.98 16.38
N TRP A 247 14.16 4.59 15.39
CA TRP A 247 14.42 4.26 13.99
C TRP A 247 15.91 4.43 13.66
N ARG A 248 16.48 5.62 13.87
CA ARG A 248 17.87 5.92 13.49
C ARG A 248 18.88 4.97 14.14
N ALA A 249 18.66 4.59 15.40
CA ALA A 249 19.57 3.72 16.13
C ALA A 249 19.43 2.25 15.75
N ASP A 250 18.19 1.74 15.65
CA ASP A 250 17.96 0.30 15.73
C ASP A 250 17.51 -0.33 14.40
N ALA A 251 16.89 0.44 13.49
CA ALA A 251 16.24 -0.12 12.30
C ALA A 251 17.20 -0.88 11.37
N ALA A 252 18.47 -0.45 11.28
CA ALA A 252 19.47 -1.06 10.42
C ALA A 252 19.90 -2.47 10.89
N ALA A 253 19.66 -2.81 12.16
CA ALA A 253 19.94 -4.13 12.71
C ALA A 253 18.84 -5.16 12.39
N HIS A 254 17.70 -4.71 11.84
CA HIS A 254 16.62 -5.60 11.42
C HIS A 254 16.94 -6.27 10.07
N PRO A 255 16.64 -7.58 9.86
CA PRO A 255 16.94 -8.27 8.61
C PRO A 255 16.23 -7.69 7.37
N SER A 256 15.05 -7.11 7.56
CA SER A 256 14.32 -6.38 6.50
C SER A 256 14.57 -4.88 6.64
N PRO A 257 15.01 -4.21 5.55
CA PRO A 257 15.24 -2.76 5.53
C PRO A 257 13.93 -1.95 5.58
N ASN A 258 12.78 -2.61 5.48
CA ASN A 258 11.45 -2.00 5.52
C ASN A 258 10.82 -2.19 6.89
N ALA A 259 10.66 -3.44 7.34
CA ALA A 259 10.04 -3.74 8.63
C ALA A 259 10.82 -3.10 9.79
N GLY A 260 12.16 -3.07 9.73
CA GLY A 260 12.99 -2.44 10.76
C GLY A 260 12.67 -0.97 10.98
N VAL A 261 12.35 -0.23 9.92
CA VAL A 261 11.97 1.19 10.01
C VAL A 261 10.66 1.36 10.76
N VAL A 262 9.65 0.57 10.39
CA VAL A 262 8.28 0.76 10.89
C VAL A 262 8.14 0.19 12.30
N GLU A 263 8.70 -0.99 12.56
CA GLU A 263 8.73 -1.58 13.90
C GLU A 263 9.49 -0.68 14.89
N ALA A 264 10.67 -0.16 14.52
CA ALA A 264 11.43 0.75 15.39
C ALA A 264 10.67 2.05 15.66
N ALA A 265 10.03 2.64 14.64
CA ALA A 265 9.22 3.83 14.81
C ALA A 265 8.01 3.59 15.73
N PHE A 266 7.33 2.45 15.59
CA PHE A 266 6.22 2.06 16.47
C PHE A 266 6.70 1.78 17.91
N ALA A 267 7.80 1.05 18.07
CA ALA A 267 8.41 0.77 19.38
C ALA A 267 8.72 2.08 20.12
N GLY A 268 9.40 3.01 19.44
CA GLY A 268 9.69 4.34 19.98
C GLY A 268 8.43 5.15 20.26
N ALA A 269 7.45 5.21 19.35
CA ALA A 269 6.21 5.96 19.58
C ALA A 269 5.41 5.45 20.79
N LEU A 270 5.32 4.12 20.95
CA LEU A 270 4.56 3.47 22.02
C LEU A 270 5.32 3.40 23.35
N GLY A 271 6.66 3.51 23.31
CA GLY A 271 7.53 3.39 24.49
C GLY A 271 7.75 1.94 24.91
N VAL A 272 7.80 1.03 23.94
CA VAL A 272 8.04 -0.40 24.14
C VAL A 272 9.32 -0.84 23.45
N ARG A 273 9.76 -2.07 23.72
CA ARG A 273 10.79 -2.76 22.92
C ARG A 273 10.19 -3.93 22.16
N LEU A 274 10.61 -4.09 20.91
CA LEU A 274 10.24 -5.18 20.00
C LEU A 274 11.48 -6.01 19.62
N GLY A 275 11.31 -7.09 18.86
CA GLY A 275 12.40 -8.00 18.49
C GLY A 275 12.74 -9.02 19.57
N GLY A 276 13.91 -9.64 19.46
CA GLY A 276 14.35 -10.76 20.29
C GLY A 276 14.11 -12.12 19.61
N THR A 277 14.02 -13.18 20.41
CA THR A 277 13.98 -14.56 19.91
C THR A 277 12.63 -14.91 19.30
N ASN A 278 12.68 -15.46 18.09
CA ASN A 278 11.56 -16.03 17.34
C ASN A 278 11.90 -17.46 16.93
N ARG A 279 10.91 -18.35 16.93
CA ARG A 279 11.08 -19.74 16.50
C ARG A 279 10.24 -20.00 15.25
N TYR A 280 10.81 -20.68 14.27
CA TYR A 280 10.16 -21.08 13.02
C TYR A 280 10.40 -22.58 12.82
N GLY A 281 9.45 -23.40 13.29
CA GLY A 281 9.63 -24.86 13.33
C GLY A 281 10.85 -25.24 14.18
N THR A 282 11.89 -25.76 13.53
CA THR A 282 13.16 -26.16 14.18
C THR A 282 14.21 -25.04 14.21
N ARG A 283 14.00 -23.93 13.49
CA ARG A 283 14.94 -22.81 13.41
C ARG A 283 14.62 -21.76 14.47
N THR A 284 15.65 -21.28 15.16
CA THR A 284 15.56 -20.12 16.05
C THR A 284 16.24 -18.92 15.39
N GLU A 285 15.56 -17.78 15.34
CA GLU A 285 16.08 -16.52 14.85
C GLU A 285 16.12 -15.50 16.00
N HIS A 286 17.30 -14.91 16.23
CA HIS A 286 17.45 -13.80 17.17
C HIS A 286 17.39 -12.49 16.40
N ARG A 287 16.25 -11.80 16.47
CA ARG A 287 16.12 -10.46 15.90
C ARG A 287 16.70 -9.43 16.86
N ALA A 288 17.34 -8.41 16.30
CA ALA A 288 17.79 -7.26 17.07
C ALA A 288 16.62 -6.66 17.86
N VAL A 289 16.90 -6.20 19.07
CA VAL A 289 15.90 -5.52 19.90
C VAL A 289 15.74 -4.10 19.37
N LEU A 290 14.49 -3.71 19.09
CA LEU A 290 14.15 -2.37 18.60
C LEU A 290 13.49 -1.57 19.72
N GLY A 291 14.08 -0.45 20.11
CA GLY A 291 13.61 0.42 21.18
C GLY A 291 14.14 0.06 22.57
N THR A 292 14.17 1.07 23.44
CA THR A 292 14.68 0.99 24.82
C THR A 292 13.58 0.92 25.89
N GLY A 293 12.33 0.74 25.45
CA GLY A 293 11.17 0.73 26.34
C GLY A 293 10.99 -0.56 27.15
N ARG A 294 9.87 -0.60 27.89
CA ARG A 294 9.42 -1.84 28.55
C ARG A 294 8.99 -2.89 27.52
N GLN A 295 8.88 -4.15 27.94
CA GLN A 295 8.25 -5.17 27.08
C GLN A 295 6.82 -4.76 26.71
N ALA A 296 6.41 -5.12 25.50
CA ALA A 296 5.03 -4.99 25.06
C ALA A 296 4.12 -5.83 25.98
N ARG A 297 2.95 -5.28 26.29
CA ARG A 297 1.90 -5.92 27.10
C ARG A 297 0.59 -5.93 26.31
N ALA A 298 -0.39 -6.72 26.73
CA ALA A 298 -1.67 -6.78 26.03
C ALA A 298 -2.31 -5.40 25.80
N ALA A 299 -2.16 -4.47 26.76
CA ALA A 299 -2.66 -3.09 26.67
C ALA A 299 -2.00 -2.23 25.57
N ASP A 300 -0.87 -2.65 24.99
CA ASP A 300 -0.22 -1.95 23.88
C ASP A 300 -0.82 -2.32 22.53
N ILE A 301 -1.54 -3.43 22.41
CA ILE A 301 -2.17 -3.84 21.15
C ILE A 301 -3.19 -2.79 20.68
N PRO A 302 -4.16 -2.34 21.49
CA PRO A 302 -5.09 -1.28 21.07
C PRO A 302 -4.38 0.04 20.78
N ARG A 303 -3.28 0.33 21.49
CA ARG A 303 -2.47 1.54 21.27
C ARG A 303 -1.74 1.49 19.92
N ALA A 304 -1.19 0.34 19.55
CA ALA A 304 -0.57 0.10 18.26
C ALA A 304 -1.58 0.21 17.12
N VAL A 305 -2.77 -0.39 17.29
CA VAL A 305 -3.90 -0.26 16.35
C VAL A 305 -4.32 1.20 16.20
N ALA A 306 -4.43 1.95 17.28
CA ALA A 306 -4.78 3.38 17.22
C ALA A 306 -3.71 4.22 16.50
N LEU A 307 -2.43 3.89 16.68
CA LEU A 307 -1.33 4.51 15.94
C LEU A 307 -1.40 4.17 14.45
N ALA A 308 -1.58 2.89 14.10
CA ALA A 308 -1.76 2.42 12.73
C ALA A 308 -2.89 3.17 12.00
N ARG A 309 -4.08 3.29 12.62
CA ARG A 309 -5.21 4.04 12.04
C ARG A 309 -4.85 5.51 11.71
N ARG A 310 -4.02 6.16 12.52
CA ARG A 310 -3.57 7.54 12.28
C ARG A 310 -2.55 7.59 11.14
N VAL A 311 -1.64 6.62 11.09
CA VAL A 311 -0.69 6.45 9.99
C VAL A 311 -1.44 6.24 8.67
N ASP A 312 -2.39 5.31 8.66
CA ASP A 312 -3.25 5.01 7.52
C ASP A 312 -3.98 6.25 6.99
N ALA A 313 -4.63 7.00 7.88
CA ALA A 313 -5.33 8.23 7.52
C ALA A 313 -4.37 9.29 6.97
N GLY A 314 -3.20 9.47 7.60
CA GLY A 314 -2.17 10.38 7.12
C GLY A 314 -1.65 9.99 5.74
N ALA A 315 -1.41 8.71 5.50
CA ALA A 315 -0.98 8.19 4.22
C ALA A 315 -2.03 8.40 3.12
N ALA A 316 -3.31 8.16 3.41
CA ALA A 316 -4.41 8.37 2.47
C ALA A 316 -4.53 9.85 2.06
N LEU A 317 -4.42 10.77 3.03
CA LEU A 317 -4.44 12.21 2.77
C LEU A 317 -3.23 12.67 1.95
N LEU A 318 -2.02 12.20 2.29
CA LEU A 318 -0.81 12.53 1.54
C LEU A 318 -0.83 11.95 0.13
N ALA A 319 -1.32 10.72 -0.05
CA ALA A 319 -1.46 10.09 -1.36
C ALA A 319 -2.46 10.85 -2.25
N ALA A 320 -3.59 11.28 -1.69
CA ALA A 320 -4.55 12.14 -2.38
C ALA A 320 -3.94 13.51 -2.74
N GLY A 321 -3.21 14.13 -1.82
CA GLY A 321 -2.49 15.39 -2.06
C GLY A 321 -1.44 15.27 -3.16
N ALA A 322 -0.65 14.19 -3.16
CA ALA A 322 0.34 13.89 -4.19
C ALA A 322 -0.30 13.66 -5.57
N ALA A 323 -1.43 12.95 -5.63
CA ALA A 323 -2.19 12.75 -6.86
C ALA A 323 -2.71 14.09 -7.45
N LEU A 324 -3.17 15.01 -6.60
CA LEU A 324 -3.59 16.35 -7.01
C LEU A 324 -2.41 17.20 -7.50
N ALA A 325 -1.29 17.19 -6.76
CA ALA A 325 -0.09 17.94 -7.11
C ALA A 325 0.51 17.47 -8.44
N GLY A 326 0.63 16.15 -8.64
CA GLY A 326 1.13 15.56 -9.88
C GLY A 326 0.31 15.96 -11.11
N ALA A 327 -1.02 16.00 -10.99
CA ALA A 327 -1.88 16.47 -12.08
C ALA A 327 -1.70 17.97 -12.39
N ARG A 328 -1.47 18.81 -11.38
CA ARG A 328 -1.18 20.24 -11.59
C ARG A 328 0.15 20.44 -12.31
N VAL A 329 1.19 19.69 -11.95
CA VAL A 329 2.50 19.75 -12.62
C VAL A 329 2.38 19.30 -14.08
N ALA A 330 1.70 18.18 -14.34
CA ALA A 330 1.47 17.69 -15.70
C ALA A 330 0.69 18.69 -16.57
N ALA A 331 -0.35 19.33 -16.01
CA ALA A 331 -1.12 20.35 -16.72
C ALA A 331 -0.24 21.57 -17.07
N ARG A 332 0.59 22.05 -16.13
CA ARG A 332 1.52 23.16 -16.37
C ARG A 332 2.55 22.82 -17.46
N ALA A 333 3.09 21.60 -17.45
CA ALA A 333 4.05 21.13 -18.46
C ALA A 333 3.43 21.05 -19.87
N GLN A 334 2.14 20.69 -19.98
CA GLN A 334 1.44 20.66 -21.26
C GLN A 334 1.19 22.07 -21.82
N VAL A 335 0.88 23.04 -20.96
CA VAL A 335 0.72 24.44 -21.35
C VAL A 335 2.04 25.02 -21.86
N THR A 336 3.15 24.77 -21.16
CA THR A 336 4.48 25.24 -21.61
C THR A 336 4.96 24.54 -22.88
N ALA A 337 4.68 23.24 -23.05
CA ALA A 337 5.00 22.51 -24.28
C ALA A 337 4.19 23.04 -25.48
N ARG A 338 2.89 23.34 -25.30
CA ARG A 338 2.05 23.97 -26.35
C ARG A 338 2.50 25.38 -26.68
N ALA A 339 2.95 26.15 -25.69
CA ALA A 339 3.47 27.51 -25.90
C ALA A 339 4.82 27.53 -26.64
N ARG A 340 5.62 26.45 -26.54
CA ARG A 340 6.91 26.29 -27.24
C ARG A 340 6.81 25.56 -28.59
N ALA A 341 5.64 25.04 -28.96
CA ALA A 341 5.46 24.40 -30.25
C ALA A 341 5.63 25.47 -31.37
N PRO A 342 6.51 25.24 -32.36
CA PRO A 342 6.67 26.18 -33.46
C PRO A 342 5.34 26.39 -34.16
N ARG A 343 4.91 27.65 -34.33
CA ARG A 343 3.77 27.98 -35.17
C ARG A 343 4.09 27.49 -36.58
N SER A 344 3.33 26.53 -37.11
CA SER A 344 3.54 26.02 -38.47
C SER A 344 3.52 27.19 -39.46
N PRO A 345 4.56 27.38 -40.30
CA PRO A 345 4.53 28.36 -41.36
C PRO A 345 3.69 27.80 -42.52
N GLY A 346 2.45 28.25 -42.67
CA GLY A 346 1.66 27.87 -43.86
C GLY A 346 0.15 27.89 -43.65
N GLY A 347 -0.45 29.08 -43.59
CA GLY A 347 -1.83 29.26 -44.03
C GLY A 347 -1.83 29.64 -45.51
N PRO A 348 -2.69 29.05 -46.37
CA PRO A 348 -2.66 29.31 -47.80
C PRO A 348 -2.99 30.79 -48.09
N ARG A 349 -2.08 31.47 -48.81
CA ARG A 349 -2.34 32.80 -49.40
C ARG A 349 -3.57 32.68 -50.29
N ARG A 350 -4.67 33.30 -49.88
CA ARG A 350 -5.82 33.56 -50.76
C ARG A 350 -5.35 34.39 -51.95
N THR A 351 -5.17 33.75 -53.10
CA THR A 351 -5.00 34.44 -54.38
C THR A 351 -6.33 35.10 -54.75
N ARG A 352 -6.41 36.42 -54.56
CA ARG A 352 -7.46 37.26 -55.14
C ARG A 352 -7.34 37.18 -56.67
N ARG A 353 -8.15 36.35 -57.31
CA ARG A 353 -8.42 36.47 -58.76
C ARG A 353 -9.19 37.77 -58.98
N ARG A 354 -8.52 38.76 -59.59
CA ARG A 354 -9.17 39.90 -60.26
C ARG A 354 -10.08 39.33 -61.35
N ARG A 355 -11.39 39.59 -61.28
CA ARG A 355 -12.26 39.56 -62.46
C ARG A 355 -12.08 40.91 -63.16
N ALA A 356 -11.61 40.86 -64.40
CA ALA A 356 -11.83 41.93 -65.36
C ALA A 356 -13.25 41.74 -65.91
N GLY A 357 -13.99 42.85 -65.95
CA GLY A 357 -15.34 43.02 -66.44
C GLY A 357 -15.65 44.49 -66.34
#